data_AF-A0A434D3Z9-F1
#
_entry.id   AF-A0A434D3Z9-F1
#
_cell.length_a   1.000
_cell.length_b   1.000
_cell.length_c   1.000
_cell.angle_alpha   90.00
_cell.angle_beta   90.00
_cell.angle_gamma   90.00
#
_symmetry.space_group_name_H-M   'P 1'
#
loop_
_entity.id
_entity.type
_entity.pdbx_description
1 polymer ?
#
loop_
_entity_poly.entity_id
_entity_poly.type
_entity_poly.pdbx_seq_one_letter_code
_entity_poly.pdbx_strand_id
1 'polypeptide(L)'
;VFSEQVYGIPPEQVIGSSGKMKFELKGDQMVLNKLPEVDFIDDKAGKPVAIQKHIGRRPIAAFGNSDGDLQMLQWTCAGPAPRFCLYVHHTDAEREWAYDRQSSIGRLDKGLDAAADSGWTVVDMKKEWNRVFAFEN
;
A
#
# COMPACT_ATOMS: atom_id res chain seq x y z
N VAL A 1 8.13 5.69 14.35
CA VAL A 1 7.43 6.03 13.07
C VAL A 1 5.94 6.19 13.34
N PHE A 2 5.21 7.02 12.60
CA PHE A 2 3.77 7.25 12.82
C PHE A 2 2.95 5.94 12.80
N SER A 3 3.34 4.98 11.95
CA SER A 3 2.68 3.68 11.81
C SER A 3 2.56 2.90 13.12
N GLU A 4 3.59 2.92 13.96
CA GLU A 4 3.63 2.12 15.19
C GLU A 4 2.64 2.67 16.22
N GLN A 5 2.59 3.99 16.35
CA GLN A 5 1.69 4.67 17.29
C GLN A 5 0.22 4.56 16.87
N VAL A 6 -0.08 4.59 15.56
CA VAL A 6 -1.47 4.66 15.06
C VAL A 6 -2.02 3.30 14.64
N TYR A 7 -1.20 2.45 14.02
CA TYR A 7 -1.61 1.15 13.49
C TYR A 7 -1.06 -0.04 14.28
N GLY A 8 -0.17 0.19 15.26
CA GLY A 8 0.52 -0.90 15.95
C GLY A 8 1.52 -1.66 15.07
N ILE A 9 1.92 -1.08 13.93
CA ILE A 9 2.85 -1.70 12.97
C ILE A 9 4.27 -1.13 13.20
N PRO A 10 5.23 -1.97 13.66
CA PRO A 10 6.57 -1.51 13.98
C PRO A 10 7.37 -1.15 12.72
N PRO A 11 8.41 -0.30 12.82
CA PRO A 11 9.14 0.23 11.66
C PRO A 11 9.68 -0.84 10.69
N GLU A 12 10.12 -1.99 11.18
CA GLU A 12 10.66 -3.09 10.37
C GLU A 12 9.60 -3.83 9.54
N GLN A 13 8.31 -3.56 9.80
CA GLN A 13 7.18 -4.06 9.01
C GLN A 13 6.59 -2.98 8.09
N VAL A 14 7.27 -1.84 7.96
CA VAL A 14 6.88 -0.75 7.04
C VAL A 14 7.80 -0.72 5.84
N ILE A 15 7.21 -0.87 4.66
CA ILE A 15 7.90 -0.74 3.38
C ILE A 15 7.36 0.52 2.70
N GLY A 16 8.25 1.28 2.07
CA GLY A 16 7.91 2.50 1.36
C GLY A 16 9.09 3.00 0.53
N SER A 17 8.85 4.05 -0.28
CA SER A 17 9.90 4.68 -1.07
C SER A 17 11.02 5.21 -0.16
N SER A 18 12.26 4.93 -0.54
CA SER A 18 13.45 5.26 0.24
C SER A 18 14.40 6.18 -0.52
N GLY A 19 15.14 7.00 0.25
CA GLY A 19 16.32 7.71 -0.25
C GLY A 19 17.58 6.97 0.18
N LYS A 20 18.68 7.14 -0.56
CA LYS A 20 19.95 6.54 -0.18
C LYS A 20 20.44 7.11 1.15
N MET A 21 21.15 6.27 1.89
CA MET A 21 21.79 6.66 3.14
C MET A 21 23.28 6.40 3.05
N LYS A 22 24.05 7.25 3.72
CA LYS A 22 25.49 7.10 3.87
C LYS A 22 25.82 7.02 5.35
N PHE A 23 26.58 6.00 5.73
CA PHE A 23 27.20 5.94 7.04
C PHE A 23 28.38 6.90 7.09
N GLU A 24 28.39 7.78 8.09
CA GLU A 24 29.42 8.80 8.25
C GLU A 24 29.83 8.95 9.70
N LEU A 25 31.11 9.25 9.89
CA LEU A 25 31.67 9.66 11.17
C LEU A 25 31.64 11.20 11.22
N LYS A 26 30.86 11.76 12.13
CA LYS A 26 30.81 13.22 12.41
C LYS A 26 31.39 13.47 13.80
N GLY A 27 32.69 13.80 13.84
CA GLY A 27 33.44 13.85 15.09
C GLY A 27 33.49 12.46 15.74
N ASP A 28 33.02 12.35 16.98
CA ASP A 28 32.94 11.06 17.69
C ASP A 28 31.59 10.34 17.50
N GLN A 29 30.69 10.86 16.65
CA GLN A 29 29.38 10.27 16.42
C GLN A 29 29.31 9.48 15.10
N MET A 30 28.79 8.27 15.17
CA MET A 30 28.48 7.41 14.03
C MET A 30 27.03 7.62 13.62
N VAL A 31 26.80 8.15 12.41
CA VAL A 31 25.46 8.53 11.95
C VAL A 31 25.14 7.97 10.57
N LEU A 32 23.85 7.81 10.26
CA LEU A 32 23.35 7.58 8.91
C LEU A 32 22.74 8.89 8.37
N ASN A 33 23.37 9.47 7.35
CA ASN A 33 22.86 10.68 6.70
C ASN A 33 22.09 10.30 5.43
N LYS A 34 20.89 10.89 5.26
CA LYS A 34 20.10 10.75 4.05
C LYS A 34 20.70 11.61 2.93
N LEU A 35 20.92 11.01 1.77
CA LEU A 35 21.41 11.69 0.58
C LEU A 35 20.25 12.27 -0.24
N PRO A 36 20.48 13.32 -1.05
CA PRO A 36 19.49 13.84 -2.00
C PRO A 36 19.36 12.92 -3.24
N GLU A 37 19.30 11.61 -3.02
CA GLU A 37 19.21 10.58 -4.04
C GLU A 37 18.12 9.58 -3.68
N VAL A 38 17.34 9.18 -4.68
CA VAL A 38 16.36 8.09 -4.55
C VAL A 38 17.10 6.76 -4.51
N ASP A 39 16.71 5.91 -3.56
CA ASP A 39 17.17 4.52 -3.49
C ASP A 39 16.12 3.59 -4.11
N PHE A 40 14.85 3.75 -3.74
CA PHE A 40 13.77 2.92 -4.25
C PHE A 40 12.44 3.66 -4.30
N ILE A 41 11.63 3.37 -5.33
CA ILE A 41 10.24 3.85 -5.47
C ILE A 41 9.30 2.66 -5.25
N ASP A 42 8.58 2.70 -4.13
CA ASP A 42 7.64 1.66 -3.71
C ASP A 42 6.23 1.92 -4.26
N ASP A 43 6.10 1.93 -5.58
CA ASP A 43 4.82 2.12 -6.27
C ASP A 43 4.71 1.21 -7.50
N LYS A 44 3.49 0.82 -7.87
CA LYS A 44 3.19 -0.06 -9.02
C LYS A 44 4.00 -1.35 -8.96
N ALA A 45 4.76 -1.65 -10.02
CA ALA A 45 5.65 -2.79 -10.09
C ALA A 45 6.81 -2.74 -9.07
N GLY A 46 7.08 -1.58 -8.47
CA GLY A 46 8.01 -1.45 -7.34
C GLY A 46 7.53 -2.20 -6.10
N LYS A 47 6.23 -2.21 -5.82
CA LYS A 47 5.65 -2.86 -4.63
C LYS A 47 5.99 -4.35 -4.49
N PRO A 48 5.74 -5.23 -5.49
CA PRO A 48 6.11 -6.63 -5.36
C PRO A 48 7.63 -6.84 -5.23
N VAL A 49 8.45 -5.98 -5.86
CA VAL A 49 9.91 -6.02 -5.71
C VAL A 49 10.32 -5.65 -4.28
N ALA A 50 9.72 -4.61 -3.70
CA ALA A 50 9.97 -4.18 -2.34
C ALA A 50 9.57 -5.25 -1.32
N ILE A 51 8.38 -5.85 -1.48
CA ILE A 51 7.92 -6.94 -0.63
C ILE A 51 8.92 -8.11 -0.68
N GLN A 52 9.33 -8.54 -1.88
CA GLN A 52 10.30 -9.63 -1.98
C GLN A 52 11.67 -9.25 -1.40
N LYS A 53 12.12 -8.00 -1.58
CA LYS A 53 13.41 -7.51 -1.07
C LYS A 53 13.44 -7.47 0.46
N HIS A 54 12.36 -6.99 1.10
CA HIS A 54 12.34 -6.74 2.54
C HIS A 54 11.78 -7.91 3.36
N ILE A 55 10.79 -8.64 2.83
CA ILE A 55 10.13 -9.75 3.54
C ILE A 55 10.64 -11.11 3.03
N GLY A 56 11.06 -11.21 1.77
CA GLY A 56 11.54 -12.46 1.17
C GLY A 56 10.44 -13.50 0.89
N ARG A 57 9.17 -13.13 1.07
CA ARG A 57 8.01 -14.04 0.96
C ARG A 57 6.87 -13.37 0.22
N ARG A 58 6.14 -14.15 -0.57
CA ARG A 58 4.88 -13.73 -1.17
C ARG A 58 3.77 -13.70 -0.11
N PRO A 59 3.10 -12.55 0.10
CA PRO A 59 1.97 -12.44 1.03
C PRO A 59 0.85 -13.43 0.69
N ILE A 60 0.06 -13.79 1.71
CA ILE A 60 -1.17 -14.57 1.52
C ILE A 60 -2.40 -13.68 1.30
N ALA A 61 -2.31 -12.40 1.66
CA ALA A 61 -3.35 -11.42 1.46
C ALA A 61 -2.75 -10.05 1.09
N ALA A 62 -3.45 -9.27 0.26
CA ALA A 62 -3.09 -7.91 -0.10
C ALA A 62 -4.34 -7.03 -0.19
N PHE A 63 -4.19 -5.78 0.24
CA PHE A 63 -5.24 -4.78 0.30
C PHE A 63 -4.72 -3.52 -0.39
N GLY A 64 -5.49 -2.95 -1.32
CA GLY A 64 -5.14 -1.74 -2.05
C GLY A 64 -6.35 -0.84 -2.25
N ASN A 65 -6.14 0.33 -2.86
CA ASN A 65 -7.22 1.25 -3.20
C ASN A 65 -6.98 2.01 -4.52
N SER A 66 -5.91 1.69 -5.25
CA SER A 66 -5.54 2.38 -6.49
C SER A 66 -4.89 1.46 -7.52
N ASP A 67 -4.73 1.96 -8.74
CA ASP A 67 -3.96 1.30 -9.79
C ASP A 67 -2.47 1.15 -9.44
N GLY A 68 -1.97 1.93 -8.47
CA GLY A 68 -0.62 1.77 -7.91
C GLY A 68 -0.45 0.45 -7.14
N ASP A 69 -1.55 -0.18 -6.72
CA ASP A 69 -1.55 -1.46 -6.00
C ASP A 69 -1.72 -2.67 -6.91
N LEU A 70 -2.04 -2.46 -8.20
CA LEU A 70 -2.43 -3.55 -9.11
C LEU A 70 -1.39 -4.67 -9.15
N GLN A 71 -0.11 -4.35 -9.38
CA GLN A 71 0.93 -5.38 -9.46
C GLN A 71 1.18 -6.06 -8.11
N MET A 72 0.95 -5.38 -6.99
CA MET A 72 1.03 -5.98 -5.65
C MET A 72 -0.05 -7.05 -5.47
N LEU A 73 -1.30 -6.73 -5.83
CA LEU A 73 -2.41 -7.68 -5.76
C LEU A 73 -2.23 -8.82 -6.76
N GLN A 74 -1.85 -8.54 -8.01
CA GLN A 74 -1.56 -9.56 -9.03
C GLN A 74 -0.50 -10.55 -8.54
N TRP A 75 0.63 -10.05 -8.03
CA TRP A 75 1.71 -10.90 -7.55
C TRP A 75 1.30 -11.73 -6.33
N THR A 76 0.56 -11.12 -5.39
CA THR A 76 0.04 -11.79 -4.19
C THR A 76 -0.92 -12.92 -4.55
N CYS A 77 -1.90 -12.64 -5.42
CA CYS A 77 -2.98 -13.57 -5.76
C CYS A 77 -2.64 -14.58 -6.87
N ALA A 78 -1.51 -14.44 -7.57
CA ALA A 78 -1.01 -15.45 -8.52
C ALA A 78 -0.36 -16.68 -7.84
N GLY A 79 -0.53 -16.88 -6.52
CA GLY A 79 0.01 -18.04 -5.80
C GLY A 79 -0.84 -19.30 -5.95
N PRO A 80 -0.26 -20.51 -5.80
CA PRO A 80 -0.98 -21.79 -6.00
C PRO A 80 -1.91 -22.20 -4.84
N ALA A 81 -1.86 -21.51 -3.70
CA ALA A 81 -2.66 -21.77 -2.51
C ALA A 81 -3.67 -20.63 -2.32
N PRO A 82 -4.75 -20.80 -1.52
CA PRO A 82 -5.74 -19.74 -1.28
C PRO A 82 -5.08 -18.40 -0.93
N ARG A 83 -5.47 -17.34 -1.64
CA ARG A 83 -5.03 -15.96 -1.45
C ARG A 83 -6.23 -15.05 -1.34
N PHE A 84 -6.02 -13.90 -0.70
CA PHE A 84 -7.05 -12.89 -0.58
C PHE A 84 -6.57 -11.55 -1.14
N CYS A 85 -7.29 -11.01 -2.12
CA CYS A 85 -7.02 -9.69 -2.66
C CYS A 85 -8.27 -8.82 -2.50
N LEU A 86 -8.06 -7.60 -2.02
CA LEU A 86 -9.13 -6.66 -1.76
C LEU A 86 -8.77 -5.27 -2.26
N TYR A 87 -9.71 -4.62 -2.93
CA TYR A 87 -9.71 -3.19 -3.17
C TYR A 87 -10.72 -2.49 -2.25
N VAL A 88 -10.31 -1.38 -1.66
CA VAL A 88 -11.24 -0.41 -1.05
C VAL A 88 -11.68 0.56 -2.14
N HIS A 89 -12.97 0.58 -2.46
CA HIS A 89 -13.56 1.53 -3.39
C HIS A 89 -14.18 2.69 -2.61
N HIS A 90 -13.59 3.87 -2.78
CA HIS A 90 -14.04 5.12 -2.19
C HIS A 90 -15.30 5.61 -2.91
N THR A 91 -16.46 5.20 -2.40
CA THR A 91 -17.79 5.49 -2.97
C THR A 91 -18.61 6.48 -2.13
N ASP A 92 -18.04 6.97 -1.03
CA ASP A 92 -18.78 7.72 -0.01
C ASP A 92 -18.39 9.19 0.06
N ALA A 93 -19.02 10.02 -0.78
CA ALA A 93 -18.78 11.47 -0.77
C ALA A 93 -19.36 12.21 0.46
N GLU A 94 -20.15 11.55 1.30
CA GLU A 94 -20.79 12.17 2.47
C GLU A 94 -19.93 12.01 3.71
N ARG A 95 -19.40 10.80 3.94
CA ARG A 95 -18.58 10.46 5.11
C ARG A 95 -17.08 10.53 4.81
N GLU A 96 -16.69 10.44 3.54
CA GLU A 96 -15.30 10.53 3.10
C GLU A 96 -15.26 11.21 1.71
N TRP A 97 -14.65 10.56 0.73
CA TRP A 97 -14.56 11.01 -0.64
C TRP A 97 -15.12 9.95 -1.58
N ALA A 98 -15.66 10.38 -2.71
CA ALA A 98 -16.02 9.49 -3.80
C ALA A 98 -15.09 9.75 -5.00
N TYR A 99 -14.22 8.78 -5.32
CA TYR A 99 -13.29 8.88 -6.43
C TYR A 99 -12.82 7.51 -6.91
N ASP A 100 -12.59 7.39 -8.21
CA ASP A 100 -12.07 6.18 -8.84
C ASP A 100 -11.30 6.47 -10.15
N ARG A 101 -11.92 6.23 -11.31
CA ARG A 101 -11.30 6.16 -12.63
C ARG A 101 -10.80 7.51 -13.13
N GLN A 102 -11.53 8.58 -12.80
CA GLN A 102 -11.22 9.93 -13.26
C GLN A 102 -10.32 10.71 -12.29
N SER A 103 -9.97 10.13 -11.14
CA SER A 103 -9.18 10.84 -10.14
C SER A 103 -7.75 11.11 -10.64
N SER A 104 -7.19 12.26 -10.25
CA SER A 104 -5.77 12.57 -10.42
C SER A 104 -4.89 11.98 -9.30
N ILE A 105 -5.49 11.66 -8.15
CA ILE A 105 -4.84 11.09 -6.97
C ILE A 105 -5.56 9.80 -6.58
N GLY A 106 -4.83 8.72 -6.35
CA GLY A 106 -5.44 7.44 -5.96
C GLY A 106 -6.36 6.85 -7.04
N ARG A 107 -6.08 7.13 -8.32
CA ARG A 107 -6.89 6.60 -9.44
C ARG A 107 -7.04 5.09 -9.33
N LEU A 108 -8.27 4.62 -9.37
CA LEU A 108 -8.63 3.21 -9.34
C LEU A 108 -9.48 2.92 -10.58
N ASP A 109 -8.82 2.45 -11.64
CA ASP A 109 -9.40 2.24 -12.97
C ASP A 109 -9.15 0.80 -13.43
N LYS A 110 -7.90 0.51 -13.78
CA LYS A 110 -7.48 -0.84 -14.19
C LYS A 110 -7.57 -1.85 -13.06
N GLY A 111 -7.40 -1.39 -11.82
CA GLY A 111 -7.59 -2.22 -10.62
C GLY A 111 -9.00 -2.77 -10.52
N LEU A 112 -10.04 -2.00 -10.87
CA LEU A 112 -11.43 -2.46 -10.84
C LEU A 112 -11.69 -3.53 -11.91
N ASP A 113 -11.16 -3.32 -13.11
CA ASP A 113 -11.30 -4.28 -14.21
C ASP A 113 -10.59 -5.61 -13.84
N ALA A 114 -9.36 -5.52 -13.34
CA ALA A 114 -8.61 -6.70 -12.89
C ALA A 114 -9.30 -7.44 -11.72
N ALA A 115 -9.92 -6.69 -10.80
CA ALA A 115 -10.67 -7.28 -9.70
C ALA A 115 -11.90 -8.05 -10.19
N ALA A 116 -12.64 -7.49 -11.14
CA ALA A 116 -13.77 -8.17 -11.77
C ALA A 116 -13.33 -9.45 -12.50
N ASP A 117 -12.26 -9.38 -13.30
CA ASP A 117 -11.74 -10.53 -14.06
C ASP A 117 -11.18 -11.63 -13.16
N SER A 118 -10.56 -11.26 -12.03
CA SER A 118 -9.85 -12.18 -11.14
C SER A 118 -10.68 -12.61 -9.92
N GLY A 119 -11.91 -12.11 -9.79
CA GLY A 119 -12.78 -12.38 -8.64
C GLY A 119 -12.24 -11.82 -7.31
N TRP A 120 -11.51 -10.71 -7.35
CA TRP A 120 -11.03 -10.07 -6.12
C TRP A 120 -12.16 -9.32 -5.42
N THR A 121 -12.05 -9.19 -4.09
CA THR A 121 -13.03 -8.45 -3.30
C THR A 121 -12.91 -6.96 -3.59
N VAL A 122 -14.02 -6.28 -3.82
CA VAL A 122 -14.08 -4.82 -3.90
C VAL A 122 -15.07 -4.34 -2.85
N VAL A 123 -14.56 -3.61 -1.87
CA VAL A 123 -15.37 -3.07 -0.77
C VAL A 123 -15.99 -1.75 -1.20
N ASP A 124 -17.31 -1.65 -1.15
CA ASP A 124 -18.04 -0.40 -1.37
C ASP A 124 -18.13 0.33 -0.02
N MET A 125 -17.30 1.36 0.18
CA MET A 125 -17.20 2.07 1.45
C MET A 125 -18.56 2.60 1.94
N LYS A 126 -19.37 3.16 1.04
CA LYS A 126 -20.68 3.73 1.38
C LYS A 126 -21.64 2.67 1.91
N LYS A 127 -21.65 1.48 1.31
CA LYS A 127 -22.63 0.43 1.62
C LYS A 127 -22.17 -0.52 2.71
N GLU A 128 -20.87 -0.79 2.80
CA GLU A 128 -20.36 -1.92 3.60
C GLU A 128 -19.69 -1.47 4.90
N TRP A 129 -19.31 -0.20 5.03
CA TRP A 129 -18.76 0.32 6.28
C TRP A 129 -19.84 1.03 7.09
N ASN A 130 -20.12 0.50 8.29
CA ASN A 130 -21.02 1.16 9.24
C ASN A 130 -20.45 2.49 9.74
N ARG A 131 -19.12 2.61 9.79
CA ARG A 131 -18.37 3.75 10.32
C ARG A 131 -17.05 3.89 9.57
N VAL A 132 -16.67 5.11 9.22
CA VAL A 132 -15.40 5.40 8.51
C VAL A 132 -14.31 5.78 9.50
N PHE A 133 -14.55 6.80 10.34
CA PHE A 133 -13.54 7.30 11.26
C PHE A 133 -13.80 6.87 12.71
N ALA A 134 -12.75 6.41 13.38
CA ALA A 134 -12.80 5.92 14.77
C ALA A 134 -13.14 7.00 15.82
N PHE A 135 -13.23 8.28 15.43
CA PHE A 135 -13.63 9.38 16.30
C PHE A 135 -15.08 9.88 16.04
N GLU A 136 -15.76 9.39 15.00
CA GLU A 136 -17.15 9.79 14.68
C GLU A 136 -18.14 8.79 15.25
N ASN A 137 -19.22 9.21 15.90
CA ASN A 137 -20.16 8.27 16.54
C ASN A 137 -21.06 7.54 15.54
#